data_AF-A0A3B0Z2X6-F1
#
_entry.id   AF-A0A3B0Z2X6-F1
#
_cell.length_a   1.000
_cell.length_b   1.000
_cell.length_c   1.000
_cell.angle_alpha   90.00
_cell.angle_beta   90.00
_cell.angle_gamma   90.00
#
_symmetry.space_group_name_H-M   'P 1'
#
loop_
_entity.id
_entity.type
_entity.pdbx_description
1 polymer ?
#
loop_
_entity_poly.entity_id
_entity_poly.type
_entity_poly.pdbx_seq_one_letter_code
_entity_poly.pdbx_strand_id
1 'polypeptide(L)'
;MVQLPTIPETDTHEAIVETPTDTYELVDFGRGRKLERWGEYLVERPAREAVGEPQLEDWQPDWVYVDDVGRQGHWEPTSSGLKRDWNVQIAGHSICCRLGSSGRIGLHARDWVCGDWLRRRIEGCYDLEEISVLNLFGGNGFVTAQALVAGASVVHVEASEEMMALARGNAGEKNVEYVRDNVMDYVEGLLRRQRRFDMLILSCPALGHGPKGQLWDREVDLPKLIRYLPRLMTDNCLGIWLSTDGGATTWKAESLGQLFREVLPGCTVEPMHLGIKSRDGRILHAGIAARWFDETEFLQTSGLPLTAGQMEERLDAYMVSLGAAEEPSHALAEFPRETQDFVLRCAAMVSRTSSGMAFNFVNYVCTALRLMPQDGVEAWLLHCMDIYDTRGLHTAVAAFKDIENFAREHKARSTGLALDDVVNVLEGFVHGLNGRRLKIEVGEQVYTDTETLFLPAVINRFSDRDANFQVYKVMVVHLW
;
A
#
# COMPACT_ATOMS: atom_id res chain seq x y z
N MET A 1 -0.03 12.65 34.31
CA MET A 1 -0.52 12.74 32.92
C MET A 1 0.02 14.03 32.34
N VAL A 2 0.90 13.94 31.34
CA VAL A 2 1.24 15.11 30.52
C VAL A 2 0.00 15.39 29.67
N GLN A 3 -0.59 16.56 29.82
CA GLN A 3 -1.72 16.96 28.99
C GLN A 3 -1.18 17.23 27.58
N LEU A 4 -1.53 16.37 26.63
CA LEU A 4 -1.14 16.58 25.24
C LEU A 4 -1.79 17.88 24.72
N PRO A 5 -1.07 18.68 23.90
CA PRO A 5 -1.65 19.87 23.32
C PRO A 5 -2.86 19.50 22.46
N THR A 6 -3.98 20.16 22.73
CA THR A 6 -5.22 20.05 21.95
C THR A 6 -4.96 20.39 20.50
N ILE A 7 -5.56 19.62 19.58
CA ILE A 7 -5.56 19.96 18.16
C ILE A 7 -6.38 21.25 17.94
N PRO A 8 -5.78 22.31 17.38
CA PRO A 8 -6.52 23.49 16.96
C PRO A 8 -7.53 23.16 15.86
N GLU A 9 -8.68 23.82 15.89
CA GLU A 9 -9.68 23.73 14.80
C GLU A 9 -9.09 24.16 13.45
N THR A 10 -8.10 25.08 13.44
CA THR A 10 -7.38 25.54 12.24
C THR A 10 -6.57 24.45 11.54
N ASP A 11 -6.29 23.35 12.21
CA ASP A 11 -5.53 22.21 11.66
C ASP A 11 -6.49 21.16 11.05
N THR A 12 -7.78 21.49 10.92
CA THR A 12 -8.80 20.63 10.33
C THR A 12 -8.90 20.86 8.83
N HIS A 13 -8.79 19.76 8.08
CA HIS A 13 -8.86 19.77 6.62
C HIS A 13 -10.30 19.67 6.12
N GLU A 14 -10.56 20.19 4.91
CA GLU A 14 -11.82 19.98 4.20
C GLU A 14 -11.61 18.88 3.15
N ALA A 15 -12.39 17.80 3.24
CA ALA A 15 -12.41 16.73 2.25
C ALA A 15 -13.79 16.68 1.57
N ILE A 16 -13.86 17.31 0.40
CA ILE A 16 -15.11 17.48 -0.35
C ILE A 16 -15.14 16.55 -1.55
N VAL A 17 -16.19 15.73 -1.64
CA VAL A 17 -16.48 14.94 -2.83
C VAL A 17 -17.12 15.84 -3.87
N GLU A 18 -16.41 16.08 -4.97
CA GLU A 18 -16.91 16.80 -6.13
C GLU A 18 -17.94 15.93 -6.88
N THR A 19 -19.06 16.52 -7.31
CA THR A 19 -20.07 15.82 -8.12
C THR A 19 -20.45 16.65 -9.36
N PRO A 20 -20.84 16.03 -10.49
CA PRO A 20 -21.03 14.59 -10.69
C PRO A 20 -19.70 13.81 -10.66
N THR A 21 -19.73 12.60 -10.10
CA THR A 21 -18.63 11.65 -10.14
C THR A 21 -19.16 10.31 -10.65
N ASP A 22 -18.59 9.84 -11.76
CA ASP A 22 -19.09 8.71 -12.54
C ASP A 22 -20.60 8.80 -12.80
N THR A 23 -21.39 7.97 -12.12
CA THR A 23 -22.86 7.91 -12.26
C THR A 23 -23.61 8.42 -11.02
N TYR A 24 -22.91 9.05 -10.07
CA TYR A 24 -23.50 9.70 -8.90
C TYR A 24 -23.46 11.23 -9.00
N GLU A 25 -24.52 11.89 -8.55
CA GLU A 25 -24.59 13.34 -8.45
C GLU A 25 -25.43 13.79 -7.25
N LEU A 26 -24.94 14.74 -6.46
CA LEU A 26 -25.79 15.48 -5.53
C LEU A 26 -26.44 16.63 -6.29
N VAL A 27 -27.73 16.48 -6.60
CA VAL A 27 -28.44 17.42 -7.49
C VAL A 27 -28.82 18.70 -6.76
N ASP A 28 -29.44 18.55 -5.59
CA ASP A 28 -29.93 19.66 -4.77
C ASP A 28 -30.14 19.19 -3.33
N PHE A 29 -30.19 20.11 -2.38
CA PHE A 29 -30.53 19.86 -1.00
C PHE A 29 -31.11 21.10 -0.33
N GLY A 30 -31.97 20.87 0.66
CA GLY A 30 -32.60 21.89 1.49
C GLY A 30 -33.78 21.33 2.28
N ARG A 31 -34.29 22.09 3.23
CA ARG A 31 -35.44 21.74 4.10
C ARG A 31 -35.29 20.37 4.78
N GLY A 32 -34.07 20.02 5.18
CA GLY A 32 -33.77 18.74 5.82
C GLY A 32 -33.81 17.53 4.87
N ARG A 33 -33.77 17.76 3.56
CA ARG A 33 -33.86 16.75 2.49
C ARG A 33 -32.75 16.94 1.48
N LYS A 34 -32.49 15.91 0.68
CA LYS A 34 -31.60 15.98 -0.48
C LYS A 34 -32.11 15.15 -1.65
N LEU A 35 -31.77 15.61 -2.83
CA LEU A 35 -32.03 14.97 -4.12
C LEU A 35 -30.71 14.48 -4.70
N GLU A 36 -30.61 13.17 -4.91
CA GLU A 36 -29.40 12.52 -5.43
C GLU A 36 -29.72 11.75 -6.70
N ARG A 37 -28.83 11.81 -7.69
CA ARG A 37 -28.85 10.88 -8.82
C ARG A 37 -27.94 9.70 -8.53
N TRP A 38 -28.49 8.50 -8.69
CA TRP A 38 -27.78 7.24 -8.60
C TRP A 38 -28.01 6.47 -9.92
N GLY A 39 -27.12 6.66 -10.89
CA GLY A 39 -27.29 6.11 -12.24
C GLY A 39 -28.52 6.68 -12.92
N GLU A 40 -29.47 5.80 -13.25
CA GLU A 40 -30.70 6.18 -13.95
C GLU A 40 -31.74 6.86 -13.04
N TYR A 41 -31.69 6.66 -11.72
CA TYR A 41 -32.74 7.13 -10.81
C TYR A 41 -32.35 8.39 -10.02
N LEU A 42 -33.31 9.31 -9.89
CA LEU A 42 -33.32 10.39 -8.92
C LEU A 42 -34.00 9.94 -7.64
N VAL A 43 -33.35 10.18 -6.50
CA VAL A 43 -33.87 9.75 -5.21
C VAL A 43 -33.85 10.90 -4.21
N GLU A 44 -35.01 11.11 -3.59
CA GLU A 44 -35.20 12.08 -2.52
C GLU A 44 -35.23 11.40 -1.16
N ARG A 45 -34.43 11.88 -0.22
CA ARG A 45 -34.37 11.32 1.14
C ARG A 45 -33.97 12.35 2.21
N PRO A 46 -34.15 12.03 3.51
CA PRO A 46 -33.75 12.91 4.59
C PRO A 46 -32.24 13.20 4.61
N ALA A 47 -31.90 14.43 4.94
CA ALA A 47 -30.56 14.93 5.24
C ALA A 47 -30.71 16.06 6.25
N ARG A 48 -30.58 15.77 7.54
CA ARG A 48 -30.89 16.71 8.64
C ARG A 48 -30.02 17.98 8.60
N GLU A 49 -28.87 17.86 7.97
CA GLU A 49 -27.81 18.85 7.81
C GLU A 49 -28.12 19.83 6.67
N ALA A 50 -29.10 19.50 5.82
CA ALA A 50 -29.58 20.37 4.74
C ALA A 50 -30.54 21.46 5.26
N VAL A 51 -30.09 22.31 6.19
CA VAL A 51 -30.92 23.30 6.92
C VAL A 51 -31.41 24.47 6.05
N GLY A 52 -30.76 24.73 4.91
CA GLY A 52 -31.11 25.82 3.98
C GLY A 52 -32.29 25.51 3.07
N GLU A 53 -32.62 26.44 2.16
CA GLU A 53 -33.62 26.21 1.10
C GLU A 53 -33.01 25.47 -0.09
N PRO A 54 -33.77 24.58 -0.77
CA PRO A 54 -33.36 24.01 -2.05
C PRO A 54 -33.25 25.13 -3.10
N GLN A 55 -32.37 24.93 -4.10
CA GLN A 55 -32.24 25.88 -5.21
C GLN A 55 -33.23 25.60 -6.33
N LEU A 56 -33.69 24.35 -6.46
CA LEU A 56 -34.75 23.96 -7.37
C LEU A 56 -36.10 24.05 -6.65
N GLU A 57 -37.09 24.65 -7.31
CA GLU A 57 -38.43 24.85 -6.73
C GLU A 57 -39.20 23.52 -6.61
N ASP A 58 -39.15 22.68 -7.64
CA ASP A 58 -39.90 21.42 -7.70
C ASP A 58 -38.98 20.24 -8.05
N TRP A 59 -38.70 19.39 -7.06
CA TRP A 59 -38.00 18.13 -7.27
C TRP A 59 -38.92 17.10 -7.92
N GLN A 60 -38.40 16.40 -8.94
CA GLN A 60 -39.09 15.30 -9.62
C GLN A 60 -38.29 14.00 -9.42
N PRO A 61 -38.28 13.43 -8.20
CA PRO A 61 -37.60 12.17 -7.93
C PRO A 61 -38.35 10.98 -8.53
N ASP A 62 -37.64 9.89 -8.80
CA ASP A 62 -38.22 8.58 -9.09
C ASP A 62 -38.64 7.87 -7.78
N TRP A 63 -37.87 8.07 -6.71
CA TRP A 63 -38.10 7.48 -5.40
C TRP A 63 -38.04 8.51 -4.29
N VAL A 64 -38.99 8.41 -3.34
CA VAL A 64 -39.05 9.26 -2.16
C VAL A 64 -38.99 8.37 -0.91
N TYR A 65 -38.04 8.61 -0.02
CA TYR A 65 -38.08 8.00 1.31
C TYR A 65 -38.93 8.84 2.25
N VAL A 66 -39.93 8.22 2.88
CA VAL A 66 -40.83 8.84 3.84
C VAL A 66 -40.52 8.30 5.23
N ASP A 67 -40.14 9.20 6.15
CA ASP A 67 -39.96 8.87 7.56
C ASP A 67 -41.34 8.69 8.23
N ASP A 68 -41.59 7.53 8.82
CA ASP A 68 -42.79 7.30 9.62
C ASP A 68 -42.48 7.47 11.11
N VAL A 69 -43.08 8.48 11.75
CA VAL A 69 -42.84 8.75 13.18
C VAL A 69 -43.29 7.54 14.01
N GLY A 70 -42.33 6.94 14.74
CA GLY A 70 -42.59 5.79 15.62
C GLY A 70 -42.67 4.43 14.90
N ARG A 71 -42.39 4.38 13.60
CA ARG A 71 -42.27 3.14 12.82
C ARG A 71 -41.04 3.20 11.91
N GLN A 72 -40.75 2.09 11.24
CA GLN A 72 -39.76 2.10 10.17
C GLN A 72 -40.37 2.82 8.96
N GLY A 73 -39.63 3.76 8.37
CA GLY A 73 -40.05 4.48 7.17
C GLY A 73 -40.14 3.58 5.94
N HIS A 74 -40.58 4.15 4.82
CA HIS A 74 -40.79 3.40 3.58
C HIS A 74 -40.42 4.20 2.33
N TRP A 75 -40.29 3.49 1.21
CA TRP A 75 -39.96 4.05 -0.10
C TRP A 75 -41.21 4.14 -0.97
N GLU A 76 -41.55 5.33 -1.44
CA GLU A 76 -42.65 5.59 -2.36
C GLU A 76 -42.12 5.80 -3.80
N PRO A 77 -42.59 5.03 -4.78
CA PRO A 77 -42.27 5.25 -6.19
C PRO A 77 -43.16 6.36 -6.77
N THR A 78 -42.60 7.23 -7.60
CA THR A 78 -43.40 8.26 -8.32
C THR A 78 -43.98 7.75 -9.64
N SER A 79 -43.51 6.60 -10.13
CA SER A 79 -44.04 5.93 -11.32
C SER A 79 -43.99 4.40 -11.22
N SER A 80 -44.75 3.71 -12.08
CA SER A 80 -44.79 2.25 -12.11
C SER A 80 -43.59 1.65 -12.84
N GLY A 81 -43.07 0.53 -12.34
CA GLY A 81 -42.01 -0.24 -13.02
C GLY A 81 -40.58 0.14 -12.61
N LEU A 82 -40.42 1.05 -11.64
CA LEU A 82 -39.13 1.41 -11.08
C LEU A 82 -38.51 0.24 -10.31
N LYS A 83 -37.22 -0.01 -10.53
CA LYS A 83 -36.48 -1.04 -9.80
C LYS A 83 -36.16 -0.58 -8.39
N ARG A 84 -36.05 -1.54 -7.47
CA ARG A 84 -35.62 -1.30 -6.07
C ARG A 84 -34.12 -1.56 -5.84
N ASP A 85 -33.47 -2.20 -6.80
CA ASP A 85 -32.04 -2.42 -6.84
C ASP A 85 -31.52 -2.24 -8.27
N TRP A 86 -30.35 -1.62 -8.39
CA TRP A 86 -29.67 -1.35 -9.65
C TRP A 86 -28.18 -1.12 -9.38
N ASN A 87 -27.37 -1.19 -10.45
CA ASN A 87 -25.94 -0.95 -10.34
C ASN A 87 -25.59 0.45 -10.81
N VAL A 88 -24.65 1.08 -10.09
CA VAL A 88 -24.03 2.36 -10.44
C VAL A 88 -22.52 2.16 -10.60
N GLN A 89 -21.89 2.95 -11.46
CA GLN A 89 -20.42 3.01 -11.55
C GLN A 89 -19.91 4.09 -10.60
N ILE A 90 -19.00 3.71 -9.71
CA ILE A 90 -18.35 4.61 -8.73
C ILE A 90 -16.90 4.18 -8.53
N ALA A 91 -15.95 5.10 -8.69
CA ALA A 91 -14.51 4.88 -8.57
C ALA A 91 -14.04 3.66 -9.38
N GLY A 92 -14.54 3.50 -10.61
CA GLY A 92 -14.22 2.37 -11.48
C GLY A 92 -14.85 1.02 -11.06
N HIS A 93 -15.81 1.01 -10.14
CA HIS A 93 -16.48 -0.19 -9.65
C HIS A 93 -17.99 -0.17 -9.88
N SER A 94 -18.55 -1.33 -10.21
CA SER A 94 -20.00 -1.54 -10.23
C SER A 94 -20.50 -1.78 -8.80
N ILE A 95 -21.21 -0.80 -8.24
CA ILE A 95 -21.78 -0.87 -6.89
C ILE A 95 -23.29 -1.10 -6.99
N CYS A 96 -23.79 -2.10 -6.27
CA CYS A 96 -25.22 -2.32 -6.11
C CYS A 96 -25.82 -1.28 -5.17
N CYS A 97 -26.70 -0.45 -5.70
CA CYS A 97 -27.60 0.43 -4.98
C CYS A 97 -28.90 -0.32 -4.71
N ARG A 98 -29.32 -0.40 -3.45
CA ARG A 98 -30.58 -1.04 -3.05
C ARG A 98 -31.34 -0.14 -2.08
N LEU A 99 -32.62 0.07 -2.33
CA LEU A 99 -33.51 0.82 -1.46
C LEU A 99 -33.73 0.09 -0.13
N GLY A 100 -32.88 0.40 0.84
CA GLY A 100 -32.87 -0.18 2.17
C GLY A 100 -33.95 0.40 3.07
N SER A 101 -34.34 -0.36 4.08
CA SER A 101 -35.47 -0.03 4.97
C SER A 101 -35.20 1.13 5.95
N SER A 102 -34.00 1.73 5.93
CA SER A 102 -33.60 2.90 6.72
C SER A 102 -33.36 4.15 5.87
N GLY A 103 -33.77 4.14 4.61
CA GLY A 103 -33.51 5.23 3.66
C GLY A 103 -32.10 5.22 3.08
N ARG A 104 -31.29 4.19 3.39
CA ARG A 104 -29.99 3.94 2.75
C ARG A 104 -30.18 3.37 1.33
N ILE A 105 -29.28 3.72 0.43
CA ILE A 105 -29.30 3.29 -0.98
C ILE A 105 -27.94 2.72 -1.38
N GLY A 106 -26.91 3.58 -1.36
CA GLY A 106 -25.53 3.26 -1.70
C GLY A 106 -24.59 3.54 -0.54
N LEU A 107 -23.43 4.10 -0.85
CA LEU A 107 -22.43 4.49 0.13
C LEU A 107 -22.60 5.94 0.64
N HIS A 108 -21.89 6.28 1.70
CA HIS A 108 -21.82 7.63 2.25
C HIS A 108 -20.62 8.39 1.70
N ALA A 109 -20.68 9.73 1.71
CA ALA A 109 -19.56 10.61 1.30
C ALA A 109 -18.20 10.17 1.86
N ARG A 110 -18.20 9.85 3.16
CA ARG A 110 -17.01 9.41 3.89
C ARG A 110 -16.37 8.16 3.30
N ASP A 111 -17.15 7.28 2.69
CA ASP A 111 -16.65 6.03 2.12
C ASP A 111 -15.85 6.32 0.83
N TRP A 112 -16.19 7.35 0.05
CA TRP A 112 -15.38 7.82 -1.09
C TRP A 112 -14.02 8.34 -0.64
N VAL A 113 -14.03 9.28 0.31
CA VAL A 113 -12.79 9.91 0.81
C VAL A 113 -11.89 8.86 1.48
N CYS A 114 -12.49 7.98 2.28
CA CYS A 114 -11.78 6.86 2.91
C CYS A 114 -11.20 5.91 1.85
N GLY A 115 -11.97 5.54 0.83
CA GLY A 115 -11.53 4.61 -0.21
C GLY A 115 -10.38 5.18 -1.05
N ASP A 116 -10.47 6.45 -1.44
CA ASP A 116 -9.41 7.16 -2.17
C ASP A 116 -8.12 7.26 -1.33
N TRP A 117 -8.24 7.66 -0.05
CA TRP A 117 -7.11 7.71 0.85
C TRP A 117 -6.47 6.33 1.05
N LEU A 118 -7.31 5.32 1.31
CA LEU A 118 -6.88 3.94 1.48
C LEU A 118 -6.07 3.45 0.29
N ARG A 119 -6.58 3.67 -0.93
CA ARG A 119 -5.87 3.26 -2.14
C ARG A 119 -4.53 3.92 -2.25
N ARG A 120 -4.46 5.24 -2.07
CA ARG A 120 -3.17 5.96 -2.12
C ARG A 120 -2.16 5.45 -1.09
N ARG A 121 -2.62 4.99 0.08
CA ARG A 121 -1.75 4.41 1.13
C ARG A 121 -1.19 3.04 0.76
N ILE A 122 -1.91 2.25 -0.01
CA ILE A 122 -1.57 0.86 -0.34
C ILE A 122 -0.88 0.78 -1.71
N GLU A 123 -1.38 1.52 -2.69
CA GLU A 123 -0.79 1.62 -4.03
C GLU A 123 0.64 2.17 -3.92
N GLY A 124 1.62 1.38 -4.35
CA GLY A 124 3.04 1.72 -4.23
C GLY A 124 3.79 0.98 -3.13
N CYS A 125 3.11 0.30 -2.21
CA CYS A 125 3.73 -0.56 -1.18
C CYS A 125 4.09 -1.95 -1.72
N TYR A 126 4.79 -2.02 -2.86
CA TYR A 126 5.09 -3.28 -3.57
C TYR A 126 6.08 -4.20 -2.82
N ASP A 127 6.80 -3.66 -1.84
CA ASP A 127 7.77 -4.39 -1.02
C ASP A 127 7.13 -5.23 0.10
N LEU A 128 5.83 -5.04 0.37
CA LEU A 128 5.08 -5.81 1.36
C LEU A 128 4.44 -7.03 0.69
N GLU A 129 4.82 -8.23 1.14
CA GLU A 129 4.34 -9.50 0.53
C GLU A 129 2.81 -9.68 0.65
N GLU A 130 2.18 -9.17 1.71
CA GLU A 130 0.72 -9.21 1.87
C GLU A 130 0.22 -8.10 2.82
N ILE A 131 -0.39 -7.04 2.26
CA ILE A 131 -0.97 -5.93 3.04
C ILE A 131 -2.33 -6.37 3.59
N SER A 132 -2.50 -6.27 4.90
CA SER A 132 -3.73 -6.67 5.59
C SER A 132 -4.53 -5.48 6.12
N VAL A 133 -5.83 -5.43 5.77
CA VAL A 133 -6.75 -4.35 6.18
C VAL A 133 -7.84 -4.89 7.09
N LEU A 134 -8.04 -4.25 8.26
CA LEU A 134 -9.22 -4.47 9.09
C LEU A 134 -10.24 -3.36 8.83
N ASN A 135 -11.38 -3.71 8.22
CA ASN A 135 -12.48 -2.79 7.96
C ASN A 135 -13.64 -3.03 8.93
N LEU A 136 -13.75 -2.19 9.96
CA LEU A 136 -14.80 -2.23 10.97
C LEU A 136 -15.99 -1.36 10.57
N PHE A 137 -17.20 -1.88 10.79
CA PHE A 137 -18.44 -1.27 10.29
C PHE A 137 -18.39 -1.12 8.76
N GLY A 138 -17.99 -2.22 8.09
CA GLY A 138 -17.59 -2.21 6.68
C GLY A 138 -18.70 -1.86 5.68
N GLY A 139 -19.96 -1.85 6.11
CA GLY A 139 -21.08 -1.37 5.33
C GLY A 139 -21.29 -2.19 4.06
N ASN A 140 -21.55 -1.52 2.94
CA ASN A 140 -21.86 -2.17 1.66
C ASN A 140 -20.62 -2.73 0.92
N GLY A 141 -19.45 -2.73 1.55
CA GLY A 141 -18.20 -3.24 0.97
C GLY A 141 -17.49 -2.34 -0.01
N PHE A 142 -17.91 -1.08 -0.22
CA PHE A 142 -17.21 -0.16 -1.14
C PHE A 142 -15.72 0.03 -0.76
N VAL A 143 -15.43 0.34 0.51
CA VAL A 143 -14.05 0.53 0.99
C VAL A 143 -13.25 -0.77 0.90
N THR A 144 -13.89 -1.92 1.15
CA THR A 144 -13.29 -3.24 0.95
C THR A 144 -12.90 -3.46 -0.52
N ALA A 145 -13.78 -3.13 -1.47
CA ALA A 145 -13.47 -3.24 -2.89
C ALA A 145 -12.27 -2.35 -3.29
N GLN A 146 -12.20 -1.12 -2.77
CA GLN A 146 -11.04 -0.24 -3.00
C GLN A 146 -9.73 -0.85 -2.47
N ALA A 147 -9.77 -1.48 -1.30
CA ALA A 147 -8.60 -2.16 -0.73
C ALA A 147 -8.14 -3.36 -1.54
N LEU A 148 -9.07 -4.17 -2.04
CA LEU A 148 -8.77 -5.32 -2.89
C LEU A 148 -8.12 -4.89 -4.21
N VAL A 149 -8.59 -3.80 -4.82
CA VAL A 149 -7.99 -3.27 -6.05
C VAL A 149 -6.58 -2.75 -5.81
N ALA A 150 -6.32 -2.18 -4.63
CA ALA A 150 -4.97 -1.79 -4.24
C ALA A 150 -4.05 -3.00 -3.91
N GLY A 151 -4.58 -4.23 -3.91
CA GLY A 151 -3.80 -5.46 -3.73
C GLY A 151 -3.78 -6.01 -2.30
N ALA A 152 -4.58 -5.47 -1.39
CA ALA A 152 -4.62 -5.93 0.00
C ALA A 152 -5.55 -7.13 0.21
N SER A 153 -5.35 -7.85 1.32
CA SER A 153 -6.35 -8.75 1.90
C SER A 153 -7.14 -8.05 3.00
N VAL A 154 -8.43 -8.35 3.12
CA VAL A 154 -9.34 -7.57 3.97
C VAL A 154 -10.11 -8.46 4.94
N VAL A 155 -10.15 -8.08 6.21
CA VAL A 155 -11.15 -8.55 7.17
C VAL A 155 -12.28 -7.53 7.23
N HIS A 156 -13.44 -7.90 6.70
CA HIS A 156 -14.63 -7.05 6.65
C HIS A 156 -15.59 -7.43 7.79
N VAL A 157 -15.82 -6.51 8.72
CA VAL A 157 -16.69 -6.74 9.89
C VAL A 157 -17.96 -5.89 9.78
N GLU A 158 -19.13 -6.54 9.70
CA GLU A 158 -20.43 -5.87 9.58
C GLU A 158 -21.53 -6.70 10.26
N ALA A 159 -22.39 -6.06 11.05
CA ALA A 159 -23.44 -6.75 11.82
C ALA A 159 -24.71 -6.99 10.98
N SER A 160 -25.02 -6.07 10.07
CA SER A 160 -26.20 -6.10 9.22
C SER A 160 -26.08 -7.17 8.14
N GLU A 161 -27.06 -8.08 8.10
CA GLU A 161 -27.14 -9.12 7.08
C GLU A 161 -27.33 -8.55 5.67
N GLU A 162 -28.12 -7.48 5.56
CA GLU A 162 -28.34 -6.79 4.28
C GLU A 162 -27.05 -6.16 3.76
N MET A 163 -26.31 -5.47 4.62
CA MET A 163 -25.03 -4.83 4.24
C MET A 163 -23.97 -5.88 3.93
N MET A 164 -23.92 -6.97 4.69
CA MET A 164 -23.02 -8.10 4.41
C MET A 164 -23.29 -8.72 3.03
N ALA A 165 -24.56 -8.88 2.66
CA ALA A 165 -24.92 -9.39 1.33
C ALA A 165 -24.50 -8.41 0.21
N LEU A 166 -24.68 -7.10 0.42
CA LEU A 166 -24.19 -6.07 -0.50
C LEU A 166 -22.67 -6.08 -0.60
N ALA A 167 -21.96 -6.23 0.52
CA ALA A 167 -20.50 -6.26 0.56
C ALA A 167 -19.93 -7.42 -0.27
N ARG A 168 -20.48 -8.63 -0.12
CA ARG A 168 -20.11 -9.79 -0.94
C ARG A 168 -20.37 -9.56 -2.43
N GLY A 169 -21.50 -8.93 -2.78
CA GLY A 169 -21.81 -8.60 -4.16
C GLY A 169 -20.88 -7.55 -4.77
N ASN A 170 -20.49 -6.54 -3.99
CA ASN A 170 -19.70 -5.40 -4.46
C ASN A 170 -18.18 -5.67 -4.48
N ALA A 171 -17.66 -6.38 -3.47
CA ALA A 171 -16.23 -6.64 -3.33
C ALA A 171 -15.80 -8.06 -3.75
N GLY A 172 -16.74 -9.02 -3.81
CA GLY A 172 -16.44 -10.41 -4.14
C GLY A 172 -15.83 -11.20 -2.98
N GLU A 173 -15.42 -12.45 -3.22
CA GLU A 173 -14.99 -13.40 -2.17
C GLU A 173 -13.46 -13.53 -2.05
N LYS A 174 -12.71 -13.16 -3.08
CA LYS A 174 -11.27 -13.37 -3.13
C LYS A 174 -10.56 -12.37 -2.21
N ASN A 175 -9.65 -12.86 -1.37
CA ASN A 175 -8.85 -12.07 -0.43
C ASN A 175 -9.69 -11.29 0.60
N VAL A 176 -10.92 -11.74 0.90
CA VAL A 176 -11.76 -11.15 1.95
C VAL A 176 -12.22 -12.21 2.96
N GLU A 177 -12.04 -11.91 4.24
CA GLU A 177 -12.69 -12.59 5.35
C GLU A 177 -13.91 -11.77 5.80
N TYR A 178 -15.11 -12.24 5.50
CA TYR A 178 -16.36 -11.60 5.92
C TYR A 178 -16.81 -12.10 7.29
N VAL A 179 -16.98 -11.18 8.22
CA VAL A 179 -17.30 -11.45 9.63
C VAL A 179 -18.60 -10.76 10.01
N ARG A 180 -19.63 -11.54 10.30
CA ARG A 180 -20.89 -11.04 10.85
C ARG A 180 -20.89 -11.13 12.38
N ASP A 181 -20.47 -10.08 13.05
CA ASP A 181 -20.40 -10.03 14.52
C ASP A 181 -20.58 -8.60 15.07
N ASN A 182 -20.70 -8.47 16.38
CA ASN A 182 -20.52 -7.19 17.06
C ASN A 182 -19.04 -6.78 16.99
N VAL A 183 -18.76 -5.52 16.65
CA VAL A 183 -17.40 -5.02 16.45
C VAL A 183 -16.55 -5.12 17.72
N MET A 184 -17.10 -4.80 18.89
CA MET A 184 -16.36 -4.88 20.15
C MET A 184 -16.02 -6.33 20.51
N ASP A 185 -16.99 -7.25 20.39
CA ASP A 185 -16.79 -8.67 20.65
C ASP A 185 -15.71 -9.26 19.72
N TYR A 186 -15.76 -8.93 18.43
CA TYR A 186 -14.78 -9.40 17.44
C TYR A 186 -13.39 -8.84 17.70
N VAL A 187 -13.28 -7.53 17.95
CA VAL A 187 -12.00 -6.87 18.27
C VAL A 187 -11.37 -7.46 19.52
N GLU A 188 -12.14 -7.70 20.58
CA GLU A 188 -11.62 -8.37 21.78
C GLU A 188 -11.12 -9.80 21.47
N GLY A 189 -11.79 -10.50 20.56
CA GLY A 189 -11.32 -11.78 20.02
C GLY A 189 -9.98 -11.67 19.27
N LEU A 190 -9.81 -10.64 18.42
CA LEU A 190 -8.54 -10.36 17.73
C LEU A 190 -7.40 -10.10 18.72
N LEU A 191 -7.66 -9.32 19.77
CA LEU A 191 -6.67 -9.03 20.82
C LEU A 191 -6.21 -10.27 21.58
N ARG A 192 -7.12 -11.23 21.84
CA ARG A 192 -6.77 -12.52 22.47
C ARG A 192 -5.90 -13.38 21.56
N ARG A 193 -6.13 -13.30 20.24
CA ARG A 193 -5.35 -14.01 19.21
C ARG A 193 -4.09 -13.27 18.78
N GLN A 194 -3.89 -12.04 19.27
CA GLN A 194 -2.78 -11.15 18.89
C GLN A 194 -2.68 -10.91 17.37
N ARG A 195 -3.81 -10.92 16.66
CA ARG A 195 -3.84 -10.60 15.22
C ARG A 195 -3.70 -9.10 15.03
N ARG A 196 -2.81 -8.71 14.12
CA ARG A 196 -2.49 -7.32 13.78
C ARG A 196 -2.68 -7.07 12.30
N PHE A 197 -2.81 -5.80 11.91
CA PHE A 197 -3.13 -5.36 10.56
C PHE A 197 -2.28 -4.16 10.16
N ASP A 198 -2.00 -4.06 8.87
CA ASP A 198 -1.22 -2.96 8.29
C ASP A 198 -2.07 -1.71 8.10
N MET A 199 -3.39 -1.85 8.03
CA MET A 199 -4.30 -0.72 7.95
C MET A 199 -5.60 -0.97 8.71
N LEU A 200 -6.09 0.04 9.40
CA LEU A 200 -7.33 -0.04 10.18
C LEU A 200 -8.34 1.01 9.70
N ILE A 201 -9.55 0.58 9.34
CA ILE A 201 -10.66 1.45 8.95
C ILE A 201 -11.79 1.32 9.96
N LEU A 202 -12.21 2.46 10.51
CA LEU A 202 -13.25 2.56 11.54
C LEU A 202 -14.35 3.54 11.08
N SER A 203 -15.38 3.02 10.43
CA SER A 203 -16.53 3.80 9.95
C SER A 203 -17.68 3.81 10.97
N CYS A 204 -17.36 4.26 12.19
CA CYS A 204 -18.21 4.15 13.38
C CYS A 204 -19.56 4.88 13.23
N PRO A 205 -20.71 4.18 13.33
CA PRO A 205 -22.02 4.83 13.39
C PRO A 205 -22.24 5.45 14.79
N ALA A 206 -23.13 6.44 14.90
CA ALA A 206 -23.56 6.96 16.20
C ALA A 206 -24.18 5.87 17.09
N LEU A 207 -25.09 5.07 16.54
CA LEU A 207 -25.79 3.97 17.21
C LEU A 207 -25.86 2.75 16.29
N GLY A 208 -25.81 1.56 16.86
CA GLY A 208 -25.94 0.31 16.11
C GLY A 208 -26.27 -0.89 17.00
N HIS A 209 -26.57 -2.02 16.36
CA HIS A 209 -26.79 -3.28 17.06
C HIS A 209 -26.02 -4.41 16.40
N GLY A 210 -25.37 -5.25 17.21
CA GLY A 210 -24.78 -6.50 16.80
C GLY A 210 -25.84 -7.54 16.42
N PRO A 211 -25.45 -8.67 15.80
CA PRO A 211 -26.38 -9.68 15.32
C PRO A 211 -27.26 -10.32 16.43
N LYS A 212 -26.84 -10.26 17.69
CA LYS A 212 -27.60 -10.75 18.86
C LYS A 212 -28.27 -9.63 19.65
N GLY A 213 -28.36 -8.43 19.07
CA GLY A 213 -28.95 -7.25 19.70
C GLY A 213 -28.01 -6.49 20.62
N GLN A 214 -26.71 -6.82 20.68
CA GLN A 214 -25.74 -6.08 21.49
C GLN A 214 -25.68 -4.62 21.03
N LEU A 215 -25.93 -3.66 21.92
CA LEU A 215 -25.89 -2.25 21.58
C LEU A 215 -24.44 -1.83 21.28
N TRP A 216 -24.28 -1.04 20.22
CA TRP A 216 -23.13 -0.16 20.01
C TRP A 216 -23.61 1.27 20.23
N ASP A 217 -22.95 1.98 21.15
CA ASP A 217 -23.14 3.41 21.38
C ASP A 217 -21.80 4.11 21.23
N ARG A 218 -21.68 4.98 20.23
CA ARG A 218 -20.44 5.70 19.96
C ARG A 218 -19.91 6.46 21.18
N GLU A 219 -20.79 7.06 21.98
CA GLU A 219 -20.37 7.88 23.12
C GLU A 219 -19.77 7.01 24.25
N VAL A 220 -20.14 5.73 24.31
CA VAL A 220 -19.68 4.78 25.33
C VAL A 220 -18.52 3.92 24.83
N ASP A 221 -18.63 3.40 23.61
CA ASP A 221 -17.79 2.34 23.11
C ASP A 221 -16.58 2.85 22.30
N LEU A 222 -16.70 4.01 21.62
CA LEU A 222 -15.61 4.53 20.79
C LEU A 222 -14.31 4.75 21.57
N PRO A 223 -14.30 5.40 22.76
CA PRO A 223 -13.06 5.56 23.51
C PRO A 223 -12.39 4.23 23.87
N LYS A 224 -13.19 3.19 24.16
CA LYS A 224 -12.68 1.84 24.44
C LYS A 224 -12.07 1.21 23.18
N LEU A 225 -12.74 1.34 22.04
CA LEU A 225 -12.26 0.84 20.75
C LEU A 225 -10.92 1.49 20.36
N ILE A 226 -10.80 2.82 20.50
CA ILE A 226 -9.56 3.55 20.18
C ILE A 226 -8.37 3.07 21.03
N ARG A 227 -8.59 2.76 22.31
CA ARG A 227 -7.54 2.19 23.19
C ARG A 227 -7.03 0.83 22.76
N TYR A 228 -7.72 0.13 21.87
CA TYR A 228 -7.27 -1.16 21.33
C TYR A 228 -6.39 -1.02 20.09
N LEU A 229 -6.42 0.11 19.39
CA LEU A 229 -5.70 0.31 18.13
C LEU A 229 -4.20 -0.02 18.19
N PRO A 230 -3.43 0.41 19.21
CA PRO A 230 -1.99 0.11 19.28
C PRO A 230 -1.67 -1.39 19.31
N ARG A 231 -2.64 -2.23 19.73
CA ARG A 231 -2.50 -3.69 19.78
C ARG A 231 -3.06 -4.40 18.55
N LEU A 232 -3.77 -3.69 17.69
CA LEU A 232 -4.35 -4.19 16.45
C LEU A 232 -3.53 -3.81 15.22
N MET A 233 -2.61 -2.85 15.32
CA MET A 233 -1.74 -2.43 14.23
C MET A 233 -0.39 -3.19 14.23
N THR A 234 0.17 -3.38 13.05
CA THR A 234 1.58 -3.79 12.87
C THR A 234 2.52 -2.62 13.18
N ASP A 235 3.82 -2.92 13.29
CA ASP A 235 4.83 -1.89 13.56
C ASP A 235 5.02 -0.95 12.34
N ASN A 236 4.79 -1.44 11.12
CA ASN A 236 4.84 -0.69 9.86
C ASN A 236 3.43 -0.35 9.34
N CYS A 237 2.56 0.10 10.25
CA CYS A 237 1.16 0.37 9.90
C CYS A 237 1.06 1.52 8.90
N LEU A 238 0.45 1.24 7.75
CA LEU A 238 0.21 2.18 6.67
C LEU A 238 -0.82 3.25 7.04
N GLY A 239 -1.61 3.07 8.09
CA GLY A 239 -2.45 4.13 8.62
C GLY A 239 -3.77 3.65 9.21
N ILE A 240 -4.44 4.59 9.87
CA ILE A 240 -5.73 4.37 10.53
C ILE A 240 -6.71 5.46 10.10
N TRP A 241 -7.88 5.05 9.62
CA TRP A 241 -9.01 5.94 9.34
C TRP A 241 -10.07 5.81 10.41
N LEU A 242 -10.51 6.92 10.99
CA LEU A 242 -11.67 6.99 11.88
C LEU A 242 -12.66 8.01 11.32
N SER A 243 -13.90 7.59 11.10
CA SER A 243 -14.97 8.49 10.67
C SER A 243 -16.28 8.20 11.36
N THR A 244 -17.11 9.23 11.47
CA THR A 244 -18.46 9.11 12.02
C THR A 244 -19.39 10.18 11.42
N ASP A 245 -20.69 10.02 11.64
CA ASP A 245 -21.66 11.06 11.34
C ASP A 245 -21.45 12.26 12.27
N GLY A 246 -21.19 13.42 11.68
CA GLY A 246 -21.03 14.68 12.40
C GLY A 246 -22.40 15.31 12.57
N GLY A 247 -22.90 15.35 13.81
CA GLY A 247 -24.10 16.09 14.17
C GLY A 247 -23.74 17.42 14.83
N ALA A 248 -24.65 18.40 14.75
CA ALA A 248 -24.47 19.77 15.22
C ALA A 248 -24.06 19.94 16.70
N THR A 249 -24.06 18.89 17.52
CA THR A 249 -23.85 18.96 18.97
C THR A 249 -23.01 17.84 19.62
N THR A 250 -22.41 16.90 18.88
CA THR A 250 -21.78 15.71 19.52
C THR A 250 -20.28 15.56 19.30
N TRP A 251 -19.80 15.50 18.06
CA TRP A 251 -18.37 15.32 17.79
C TRP A 251 -17.84 16.33 16.79
N LYS A 252 -16.62 16.80 17.04
CA LYS A 252 -15.85 17.60 16.09
C LYS A 252 -14.66 16.80 15.55
N ALA A 253 -14.17 17.18 14.37
CA ALA A 253 -13.10 16.45 13.70
C ALA A 253 -11.81 16.43 14.54
N GLU A 254 -11.44 17.56 15.14
CA GLU A 254 -10.27 17.69 16.03
C GLU A 254 -10.39 16.81 17.28
N SER A 255 -11.62 16.50 17.72
CA SER A 255 -11.85 15.57 18.83
C SER A 255 -11.52 14.12 18.45
N LEU A 256 -11.78 13.72 17.19
CA LEU A 256 -11.34 12.42 16.68
C LEU A 256 -9.81 12.35 16.58
N GLY A 257 -9.17 13.43 16.13
CA GLY A 257 -7.71 13.50 16.10
C GLY A 257 -7.10 13.44 17.51
N GLN A 258 -7.75 14.08 18.50
CA GLN A 258 -7.28 14.05 19.89
C GLN A 258 -7.30 12.62 20.45
N LEU A 259 -8.34 11.84 20.14
CA LEU A 259 -8.40 10.42 20.50
C LEU A 259 -7.18 9.65 19.96
N PHE A 260 -6.76 9.90 18.71
CA PHE A 260 -5.55 9.27 18.17
C PHE A 260 -4.29 9.70 18.92
N ARG A 261 -4.09 11.00 19.16
CA ARG A 261 -2.89 11.49 19.88
C ARG A 261 -2.74 10.87 21.27
N GLU A 262 -3.84 10.59 21.96
CA GLU A 262 -3.82 9.98 23.29
C GLU A 262 -3.30 8.54 23.30
N VAL A 263 -3.56 7.76 22.24
CA VAL A 263 -3.20 6.34 22.18
C VAL A 263 -2.02 6.03 21.26
N LEU A 264 -1.73 6.91 20.31
CA LEU A 264 -0.73 6.74 19.24
C LEU A 264 0.11 8.03 19.09
N PRO A 265 0.95 8.38 20.09
CA PRO A 265 1.78 9.56 20.03
C PRO A 265 2.91 9.41 19.00
N GLY A 266 3.31 10.51 18.37
CA GLY A 266 4.54 10.58 17.56
C GLY A 266 4.38 10.48 16.05
N CYS A 267 3.15 10.41 15.52
CA CYS A 267 2.89 10.39 14.07
C CYS A 267 1.92 11.50 13.64
N THR A 268 1.72 11.63 12.33
CA THR A 268 0.81 12.62 11.74
C THR A 268 -0.64 12.26 12.03
N VAL A 269 -1.39 13.24 12.50
CA VAL A 269 -2.83 13.15 12.73
C VAL A 269 -3.50 14.32 12.05
N GLU A 270 -4.41 14.02 11.12
CA GLU A 270 -5.13 15.03 10.36
C GLU A 270 -6.64 14.84 10.55
N PRO A 271 -7.28 15.72 11.35
CA PRO A 271 -8.72 15.80 11.40
C PRO A 271 -9.28 16.43 10.12
N MET A 272 -10.51 16.05 9.75
CA MET A 272 -11.19 16.60 8.59
C MET A 272 -12.71 16.68 8.70
N HIS A 273 -13.27 17.71 8.08
CA HIS A 273 -14.67 17.81 7.72
C HIS A 273 -14.91 17.12 6.38
N LEU A 274 -16.00 16.36 6.30
CA LEU A 274 -16.38 15.65 5.10
C LEU A 274 -17.58 16.35 4.48
N GLY A 275 -17.57 16.54 3.17
CA GLY A 275 -18.67 17.14 2.45
C GLY A 275 -18.89 16.55 1.08
N ILE A 276 -20.07 16.81 0.52
CA ILE A 276 -20.39 16.54 -0.88
C ILE A 276 -20.81 17.85 -1.51
N LYS A 277 -20.21 18.19 -2.66
CA LYS A 277 -20.59 19.36 -3.42
C LYS A 277 -21.75 19.03 -4.35
N SER A 278 -22.79 19.83 -4.28
CA SER A 278 -23.95 19.73 -5.17
C SER A 278 -23.67 20.37 -6.53
N ARG A 279 -24.56 20.11 -7.50
CA ARG A 279 -24.51 20.66 -8.86
C ARG A 279 -24.33 22.17 -8.92
N ASP A 280 -24.93 22.91 -7.99
CA ASP A 280 -24.85 24.38 -7.93
C ASP A 280 -23.64 24.92 -7.15
N GLY A 281 -22.77 24.02 -6.66
CA GLY A 281 -21.55 24.37 -5.94
C GLY A 281 -21.70 24.47 -4.42
N ARG A 282 -22.92 24.38 -3.86
CA ARG A 282 -23.10 24.33 -2.39
C ARG A 282 -22.59 23.01 -1.83
N ILE A 283 -22.04 23.05 -0.63
CA ILE A 283 -21.50 21.88 0.08
C ILE A 283 -22.53 21.41 1.12
N LEU A 284 -22.91 20.13 1.02
CA LEU A 284 -23.65 19.42 2.05
C LEU A 284 -22.66 18.71 2.97
N HIS A 285 -22.68 19.04 4.26
CA HIS A 285 -21.88 18.35 5.27
C HIS A 285 -22.26 16.87 5.35
N ALA A 286 -21.26 16.00 5.40
CA ALA A 286 -21.42 14.55 5.30
C ALA A 286 -20.64 13.77 6.37
N GLY A 287 -20.26 14.46 7.43
CA GLY A 287 -19.65 13.88 8.62
C GLY A 287 -18.25 14.40 8.89
N ILE A 288 -17.54 13.70 9.77
CA ILE A 288 -16.19 14.05 10.18
C ILE A 288 -15.31 12.82 10.15
N ALA A 289 -14.01 13.03 9.99
CA ALA A 289 -13.01 12.00 10.13
C ALA A 289 -11.74 12.53 10.79
N ALA A 290 -10.90 11.61 11.20
CA ALA A 290 -9.48 11.84 11.38
C ALA A 290 -8.73 10.68 10.75
N ARG A 291 -7.53 10.96 10.24
CA ARG A 291 -6.58 9.93 9.84
C ARG A 291 -5.31 10.04 10.66
N TRP A 292 -4.76 8.89 11.01
CA TRP A 292 -3.45 8.75 11.61
C TRP A 292 -2.55 7.99 10.62
N PHE A 293 -1.34 8.47 10.42
CA PHE A 293 -0.37 7.80 9.56
C PHE A 293 1.05 8.29 9.85
N ASP A 294 2.03 7.47 9.50
CA ASP A 294 3.42 7.90 9.45
C ASP A 294 3.73 8.49 8.07
N GLU A 295 4.28 9.71 8.05
CA GLU A 295 4.78 10.39 6.84
C GLU A 295 6.18 9.92 6.43
N THR A 296 6.98 9.46 7.40
CA THR A 296 8.35 9.00 7.12
C THR A 296 8.33 7.80 6.18
N GLU A 297 7.29 6.95 6.27
CA GLU A 297 7.01 5.84 5.35
C GLU A 297 6.17 6.22 4.10
N PHE A 298 5.35 7.28 4.11
CA PHE A 298 4.44 7.54 2.99
C PHE A 298 5.01 8.38 1.84
N LEU A 299 5.96 9.25 2.14
CA LEU A 299 6.79 9.87 1.08
C LEU A 299 7.62 8.81 0.34
N GLN A 300 7.55 7.54 0.75
CA GLN A 300 8.24 6.41 0.15
C GLN A 300 7.48 5.71 -1.01
N THR A 301 6.37 6.22 -1.55
CA THR A 301 5.67 5.47 -2.63
C THR A 301 5.29 6.27 -3.88
N SER A 302 5.66 7.55 -3.99
CA SER A 302 5.33 8.38 -5.16
C SER A 302 6.05 7.99 -6.47
N GLY A 303 6.90 6.95 -6.46
CA GLY A 303 7.74 6.55 -7.61
C GLY A 303 8.79 7.58 -8.02
N LEU A 304 8.73 8.80 -7.46
CA LEU A 304 9.70 9.86 -7.65
C LEU A 304 10.94 9.57 -6.80
N PRO A 305 12.15 9.79 -7.32
CA PRO A 305 13.37 9.73 -6.53
C PRO A 305 13.28 10.64 -5.30
N LEU A 306 13.72 10.12 -4.16
CA LEU A 306 13.89 10.87 -2.92
C LEU A 306 14.93 11.97 -3.12
N THR A 307 14.68 13.12 -2.52
CA THR A 307 15.66 14.21 -2.47
C THR A 307 16.81 13.87 -1.52
N ALA A 308 17.94 14.58 -1.63
CA ALA A 308 19.09 14.36 -0.75
C ALA A 308 18.73 14.49 0.74
N GLY A 309 17.95 15.51 1.12
CA GLY A 309 17.51 15.66 2.52
C GLY A 309 16.58 14.54 3.00
N GLN A 310 15.70 14.03 2.12
CA GLN A 310 14.85 12.88 2.43
C GLN A 310 15.64 11.57 2.56
N MET A 311 16.69 11.40 1.76
CA MET A 311 17.62 10.28 1.87
C MET A 311 18.43 10.34 3.17
N GLU A 312 18.93 11.53 3.52
CA GLU A 312 19.73 11.75 4.73
C GLU A 312 18.94 11.43 5.99
N GLU A 313 17.74 12.00 6.12
CA GLU A 313 16.83 11.75 7.24
C GLU A 313 16.60 10.24 7.49
N ARG A 314 16.45 9.47 6.41
CA ARG A 314 16.18 8.03 6.47
C ARG A 314 17.41 7.21 6.79
N LEU A 315 18.56 7.57 6.21
CA LEU A 315 19.81 6.85 6.44
C LEU A 315 20.38 7.13 7.83
N ASP A 316 20.23 8.36 8.33
CA ASP A 316 20.66 8.75 9.67
C ASP A 316 19.93 7.96 10.77
N ALA A 317 18.69 7.52 10.54
CA ALA A 317 17.95 6.65 11.46
C ALA A 317 18.67 5.31 11.74
N TYR A 318 19.57 4.89 10.85
CA TYR A 318 20.37 3.67 10.98
C TYR A 318 21.81 3.91 11.42
N MET A 319 22.20 5.17 11.64
CA MET A 319 23.55 5.59 12.00
C MET A 319 23.63 6.04 13.47
N VAL A 320 24.84 6.07 14.03
CA VAL A 320 25.07 6.51 15.42
C VAL A 320 25.14 8.03 15.55
N SER A 321 25.46 8.72 14.45
CA SER A 321 25.69 10.17 14.45
C SER A 321 24.83 10.81 13.37
N LEU A 322 24.06 11.83 13.77
CA LEU A 322 23.31 12.69 12.85
C LEU A 322 24.26 13.42 11.90
N GLY A 323 23.88 13.52 10.62
CA GLY A 323 24.66 14.11 9.52
C GLY A 323 25.71 13.16 8.93
N ALA A 324 25.82 11.92 9.41
CA ALA A 324 26.78 10.96 8.89
C ALA A 324 26.41 10.45 7.49
N ALA A 325 25.14 10.62 7.08
CA ALA A 325 24.66 10.25 5.76
C ALA A 325 24.60 11.42 4.75
N GLU A 326 25.00 12.66 5.11
CA GLU A 326 24.84 13.84 4.24
C GLU A 326 25.47 13.63 2.84
N GLU A 327 26.77 13.36 2.78
CA GLU A 327 27.50 13.14 1.52
C GLU A 327 26.96 11.94 0.72
N PRO A 328 26.76 10.73 1.31
CA PRO A 328 26.12 9.61 0.62
C PRO A 328 24.73 9.93 0.07
N SER A 329 23.93 10.70 0.81
CA SER A 329 22.55 11.01 0.45
C SER A 329 22.46 11.94 -0.75
N HIS A 330 23.39 12.90 -0.87
CA HIS A 330 23.56 13.70 -2.08
C HIS A 330 23.86 12.82 -3.31
N ALA A 331 24.75 11.84 -3.17
CA ALA A 331 25.07 10.93 -4.26
C ALA A 331 23.91 9.99 -4.61
N LEU A 332 23.18 9.49 -3.60
CA LEU A 332 22.03 8.60 -3.79
C LEU A 332 20.81 9.31 -4.40
N ALA A 333 20.68 10.63 -4.21
CA ALA A 333 19.62 11.43 -4.83
C ALA A 333 19.67 11.43 -6.37
N GLU A 334 20.83 11.12 -6.97
CA GLU A 334 20.97 11.00 -8.43
C GLU A 334 20.46 9.67 -9.00
N PHE A 335 20.21 8.68 -8.15
CA PHE A 335 19.77 7.36 -8.58
C PHE A 335 18.24 7.25 -8.71
N PRO A 336 17.74 6.34 -9.57
CA PRO A 336 16.32 6.05 -9.65
C PRO A 336 15.76 5.57 -8.31
N ARG A 337 14.46 5.80 -8.12
CA ARG A 337 13.77 5.48 -6.88
C ARG A 337 13.95 4.03 -6.41
N GLU A 338 13.83 3.08 -7.34
CA GLU A 338 14.04 1.65 -7.09
C GLU A 338 15.42 1.34 -6.49
N THR A 339 16.47 2.02 -6.96
CA THR A 339 17.83 1.87 -6.44
C THR A 339 17.98 2.51 -5.06
N GLN A 340 17.34 3.65 -4.82
CA GLN A 340 17.33 4.28 -3.50
C GLN A 340 16.65 3.37 -2.46
N ASP A 341 15.53 2.76 -2.81
CA ASP A 341 14.80 1.83 -1.94
C ASP A 341 15.63 0.57 -1.64
N PHE A 342 16.30 0.02 -2.67
CA PHE A 342 17.25 -1.08 -2.47
C PHE A 342 18.33 -0.73 -1.43
N VAL A 343 18.94 0.45 -1.54
CA VAL A 343 19.96 0.90 -0.59
C VAL A 343 19.40 1.08 0.82
N LEU A 344 18.21 1.68 0.96
CA LEU A 344 17.56 1.86 2.25
C LEU A 344 17.24 0.51 2.92
N ARG A 345 16.71 -0.46 2.17
CA ARG A 345 16.46 -1.82 2.66
C ARG A 345 17.74 -2.51 3.13
N CYS A 346 18.81 -2.43 2.35
CA CYS A 346 20.11 -2.98 2.73
C CYS A 346 20.68 -2.30 3.99
N ALA A 347 20.62 -0.97 4.08
CA ALA A 347 21.07 -0.22 5.26
C ALA A 347 20.27 -0.60 6.52
N ALA A 348 18.94 -0.71 6.40
CA ALA A 348 18.04 -1.13 7.47
C ALA A 348 18.29 -2.57 7.93
N MET A 349 18.60 -3.48 7.00
CA MET A 349 18.94 -4.87 7.30
C MET A 349 20.23 -4.94 8.11
N VAL A 350 21.29 -4.28 7.64
CA VAL A 350 22.64 -4.36 8.21
C VAL A 350 22.74 -3.63 9.55
N SER A 351 21.96 -2.58 9.75
CA SER A 351 21.96 -1.80 11.00
C SER A 351 21.45 -2.61 12.19
N ARG A 352 20.62 -3.64 11.97
CA ARG A 352 20.18 -4.60 13.01
C ARG A 352 21.35 -5.40 13.59
N THR A 353 22.41 -5.60 12.80
CA THR A 353 23.61 -6.34 13.20
C THR A 353 24.68 -5.41 13.75
N SER A 354 24.91 -4.28 13.06
CA SER A 354 25.91 -3.29 13.47
C SER A 354 25.70 -1.95 12.77
N SER A 355 25.56 -0.88 13.55
CA SER A 355 25.53 0.49 13.03
C SER A 355 26.84 0.87 12.32
N GLY A 356 27.98 0.30 12.73
CA GLY A 356 29.26 0.47 12.05
C GLY A 356 29.28 -0.16 10.66
N MET A 357 28.62 -1.31 10.48
CA MET A 357 28.48 -1.94 9.16
C MET A 357 27.55 -1.13 8.25
N ALA A 358 26.41 -0.66 8.78
CA ALA A 358 25.48 0.20 8.04
C ALA A 358 26.17 1.48 7.57
N PHE A 359 26.94 2.13 8.46
CA PHE A 359 27.71 3.32 8.11
C PHE A 359 28.69 3.06 6.95
N ASN A 360 29.43 1.95 6.98
CA ASN A 360 30.38 1.65 5.91
C ASN A 360 29.66 1.29 4.61
N PHE A 361 28.60 0.49 4.65
CA PHE A 361 27.80 0.19 3.46
C PHE A 361 27.33 1.47 2.77
N VAL A 362 26.67 2.37 3.50
CA VAL A 362 26.13 3.61 2.95
C VAL A 362 27.22 4.50 2.32
N ASN A 363 28.40 4.57 2.93
CA ASN A 363 29.52 5.34 2.39
C ASN A 363 30.09 4.79 1.07
N TYR A 364 29.98 3.48 0.85
CA TYR A 364 30.61 2.83 -0.30
C TYR A 364 29.61 2.32 -1.36
N VAL A 365 28.31 2.31 -1.06
CA VAL A 365 27.27 1.72 -1.93
C VAL A 365 27.12 2.46 -3.26
N CYS A 366 27.26 3.78 -3.31
CA CYS A 366 27.22 4.53 -4.57
C CYS A 366 28.33 4.10 -5.54
N THR A 367 29.53 3.83 -5.00
CA THR A 367 30.65 3.30 -5.79
C THR A 367 30.36 1.88 -6.26
N ALA A 368 29.80 1.05 -5.38
CA ALA A 368 29.40 -0.31 -5.72
C ALA A 368 28.34 -0.34 -6.84
N LEU A 369 27.29 0.46 -6.74
CA LEU A 369 26.21 0.59 -7.74
C LEU A 369 26.71 1.06 -9.12
N ARG A 370 27.82 1.81 -9.17
CA ARG A 370 28.46 2.23 -10.43
C ARG A 370 29.30 1.12 -11.07
N LEU A 371 29.72 0.12 -10.30
CA LEU A 371 30.63 -0.95 -10.74
C LEU A 371 29.92 -2.28 -11.02
N MET A 372 28.77 -2.51 -10.38
CA MET A 372 28.04 -3.77 -10.49
C MET A 372 26.52 -3.59 -10.31
N PRO A 373 25.71 -4.49 -10.89
CA PRO A 373 24.25 -4.51 -10.69
C PRO A 373 23.86 -4.82 -9.23
N GLN A 374 22.58 -4.63 -8.89
CA GLN A 374 22.07 -4.73 -7.51
C GLN A 374 22.33 -6.11 -6.87
N ASP A 375 22.22 -7.20 -7.64
CA ASP A 375 22.57 -8.56 -7.21
C ASP A 375 24.07 -8.69 -6.85
N GLY A 376 24.93 -8.01 -7.60
CA GLY A 376 26.36 -7.88 -7.28
C GLY A 376 26.60 -7.09 -5.99
N VAL A 377 25.88 -5.97 -5.80
CA VAL A 377 25.93 -5.16 -4.56
C VAL A 377 25.47 -5.96 -3.35
N GLU A 378 24.42 -6.76 -3.48
CA GLU A 378 23.93 -7.65 -2.43
C GLU A 378 24.98 -8.72 -2.09
N ALA A 379 25.56 -9.38 -3.10
CA ALA A 379 26.61 -10.37 -2.89
C ALA A 379 27.87 -9.80 -2.20
N TRP A 380 28.24 -8.57 -2.54
CA TRP A 380 29.32 -7.85 -1.88
C TRP A 380 28.99 -7.52 -0.42
N LEU A 381 27.78 -7.03 -0.15
CA LEU A 381 27.34 -6.74 1.21
C LEU A 381 27.33 -8.00 2.08
N LEU A 382 26.80 -9.11 1.56
CA LEU A 382 26.85 -10.42 2.22
C LEU A 382 28.29 -10.85 2.51
N HIS A 383 29.20 -10.70 1.55
CA HIS A 383 30.62 -10.99 1.76
C HIS A 383 31.24 -10.14 2.88
N CYS A 384 30.91 -8.85 2.95
CA CYS A 384 31.35 -7.97 4.04
C CYS A 384 30.76 -8.39 5.39
N MET A 385 29.49 -8.83 5.44
CA MET A 385 28.85 -9.34 6.66
C MET A 385 29.49 -10.65 7.14
N ASP A 386 29.79 -11.58 6.24
CA ASP A 386 30.49 -12.83 6.60
C ASP A 386 31.86 -12.55 7.22
N ILE A 387 32.60 -11.58 6.68
CA ILE A 387 33.88 -11.14 7.24
C ILE A 387 33.67 -10.48 8.60
N TYR A 388 32.63 -9.66 8.77
CA TYR A 388 32.29 -9.05 10.04
C TYR A 388 32.01 -10.09 11.13
N ASP A 389 31.17 -11.08 10.82
CA ASP A 389 30.78 -12.12 11.77
C ASP A 389 31.96 -13.01 12.18
N THR A 390 32.92 -13.24 11.28
CA THR A 390 34.06 -14.14 11.52
C THR A 390 35.33 -13.44 12.01
N ARG A 391 35.55 -12.17 11.63
CA ARG A 391 36.82 -11.44 11.83
C ARG A 391 36.65 -10.03 12.42
N GLY A 392 35.42 -9.57 12.59
CA GLY A 392 35.08 -8.28 13.20
C GLY A 392 35.16 -7.07 12.25
N LEU A 393 34.74 -5.92 12.78
CA LEU A 393 34.51 -4.69 12.01
C LEU A 393 35.73 -4.20 11.22
N HIS A 394 36.92 -4.22 11.81
CA HIS A 394 38.10 -3.67 11.14
C HIS A 394 38.41 -4.39 9.82
N THR A 395 38.29 -5.71 9.78
CA THR A 395 38.51 -6.50 8.57
C THR A 395 37.36 -6.32 7.57
N ALA A 396 36.12 -6.19 8.05
CA ALA A 396 34.98 -5.90 7.18
C ALA A 396 35.11 -4.53 6.50
N VAL A 397 35.60 -3.50 7.21
CA VAL A 397 35.88 -2.17 6.61
C VAL A 397 36.90 -2.25 5.49
N ALA A 398 37.92 -3.11 5.61
CA ALA A 398 38.87 -3.33 4.51
C ALA A 398 38.18 -3.96 3.29
N ALA A 399 37.23 -4.88 3.50
CA ALA A 399 36.43 -5.46 2.42
C ALA A 399 35.48 -4.46 1.77
N PHE A 400 34.90 -3.53 2.54
CA PHE A 400 34.11 -2.43 1.98
C PHE A 400 34.95 -1.51 1.08
N LYS A 401 36.24 -1.31 1.38
CA LYS A 401 37.14 -0.50 0.55
C LYS A 401 37.63 -1.22 -0.71
N ASP A 402 37.62 -2.55 -0.73
CA ASP A 402 38.11 -3.37 -1.85
C ASP A 402 37.04 -3.69 -2.90
N ILE A 403 36.08 -2.78 -3.12
CA ILE A 403 34.97 -2.96 -4.07
C ILE A 403 35.46 -3.26 -5.48
N GLU A 404 36.48 -2.55 -5.97
CA GLU A 404 36.91 -2.71 -7.36
C GLU A 404 37.44 -4.12 -7.65
N ASN A 405 38.14 -4.72 -6.68
CA ASN A 405 38.60 -6.09 -6.81
C ASN A 405 37.41 -7.06 -6.71
N PHE A 406 36.51 -6.86 -5.74
CA PHE A 406 35.30 -7.68 -5.61
C PHE A 406 34.45 -7.65 -6.89
N ALA A 407 34.17 -6.48 -7.45
CA ALA A 407 33.36 -6.31 -8.66
C ALA A 407 34.00 -7.03 -9.86
N ARG A 408 35.33 -6.97 -9.98
CA ARG A 408 36.08 -7.68 -11.03
C ARG A 408 35.97 -9.20 -10.87
N GLU A 409 36.13 -9.72 -9.66
CA GLU A 409 35.99 -11.14 -9.37
C GLU A 409 34.55 -11.62 -9.56
N HIS A 410 33.57 -10.85 -9.08
CA HIS A 410 32.16 -11.15 -9.22
C HIS A 410 31.76 -11.20 -10.69
N LYS A 411 32.18 -10.22 -11.50
CA LYS A 411 31.98 -10.22 -12.95
C LYS A 411 32.65 -11.42 -13.63
N ALA A 412 33.86 -11.79 -13.22
CA ALA A 412 34.55 -12.96 -13.77
C ALA A 412 33.82 -14.27 -13.43
N ARG A 413 33.21 -14.37 -12.24
CA ARG A 413 32.40 -15.53 -11.84
C ARG A 413 31.06 -15.58 -12.55
N SER A 414 30.42 -14.44 -12.81
CA SER A 414 29.10 -14.39 -13.47
C SER A 414 29.16 -14.51 -14.99
N THR A 415 30.26 -14.08 -15.62
CA THR A 415 30.42 -14.10 -17.10
C THR A 415 31.38 -15.18 -17.62
N GLY A 416 32.10 -15.85 -16.73
CA GLY A 416 33.01 -16.94 -17.07
C GLY A 416 32.27 -18.15 -17.62
N LEU A 417 32.64 -18.59 -18.82
CA LEU A 417 32.15 -19.82 -19.43
C LEU A 417 33.20 -20.92 -19.29
N ALA A 418 32.95 -21.88 -18.40
CA ALA A 418 33.78 -23.05 -18.26
C ALA A 418 33.67 -23.93 -19.51
N LEU A 419 34.80 -24.50 -19.95
CA LEU A 419 34.81 -25.41 -21.10
C LEU A 419 33.90 -26.62 -20.84
N ASP A 420 33.91 -27.17 -19.63
CA ASP A 420 33.11 -28.33 -19.24
C ASP A 420 31.61 -28.12 -19.43
N ASP A 421 31.12 -26.89 -19.25
CA ASP A 421 29.70 -26.54 -19.42
C ASP A 421 29.26 -26.66 -20.90
N VAL A 422 30.20 -26.53 -21.85
CA VAL A 422 29.89 -26.40 -23.29
C VAL A 422 30.61 -27.42 -24.16
N VAL A 423 31.52 -28.24 -23.61
CA VAL A 423 32.39 -29.15 -24.36
C VAL A 423 31.59 -30.12 -25.23
N ASN A 424 30.49 -30.69 -24.71
CA ASN A 424 29.63 -31.61 -25.47
C ASN A 424 28.98 -30.94 -26.69
N VAL A 425 28.62 -29.66 -26.57
CA VAL A 425 28.02 -28.89 -27.67
C VAL A 425 29.09 -28.54 -28.70
N LEU A 426 30.30 -28.19 -28.24
CA LEU A 426 31.44 -27.89 -29.11
C LEU A 426 31.89 -29.13 -29.89
N GLU A 427 31.98 -30.30 -29.26
CA GLU A 427 32.31 -31.57 -29.94
C GLU A 427 31.30 -31.90 -31.04
N GLY A 428 30.00 -31.75 -30.76
CA GLY A 428 28.95 -31.90 -31.76
C GLY A 428 29.08 -30.91 -32.92
N PHE A 429 29.44 -29.66 -32.61
CA PHE A 429 29.69 -28.63 -33.61
C PHE A 429 30.91 -28.96 -34.49
N VAL A 430 32.03 -29.39 -33.91
CA VAL A 430 33.23 -29.81 -34.67
C VAL A 430 32.91 -30.96 -35.60
N HIS A 431 32.17 -31.94 -35.09
CA HIS A 431 31.74 -33.10 -35.89
C HIS A 431 30.86 -32.67 -37.07
N GLY A 432 30.00 -31.67 -36.87
CA GLY A 432 29.14 -31.10 -37.92
C GLY A 432 29.89 -30.39 -39.05
N LEU A 433 31.12 -29.91 -38.84
CA LEU A 433 31.88 -29.17 -39.85
C LEU A 433 32.35 -30.05 -41.02
N ASN A 434 32.74 -31.32 -40.78
CA ASN A 434 33.25 -32.22 -41.83
C ASN A 434 33.10 -33.72 -41.50
N GLY A 435 32.30 -34.10 -40.50
CA GLY A 435 32.05 -35.50 -40.14
C GLY A 435 33.19 -36.21 -39.41
N ARG A 436 34.36 -35.58 -39.21
CA ARG A 436 35.45 -36.14 -38.39
C ARG A 436 35.17 -35.87 -36.91
N ARG A 437 35.37 -36.86 -36.04
CA ARG A 437 35.30 -36.67 -34.58
C ARG A 437 36.67 -36.29 -34.06
N LEU A 438 36.79 -35.08 -33.51
CA LEU A 438 37.95 -34.62 -32.76
C LEU A 438 37.55 -34.48 -31.30
N LYS A 439 38.46 -34.80 -30.39
CA LYS A 439 38.25 -34.58 -28.95
C LYS A 439 38.54 -33.14 -28.58
N ILE A 440 37.90 -32.64 -27.53
CA ILE A 440 38.21 -31.33 -26.95
C ILE A 440 38.68 -31.53 -25.51
N GLU A 441 39.85 -30.99 -25.17
CA GLU A 441 40.41 -31.06 -23.82
C GLU A 441 40.88 -29.68 -23.33
N VAL A 442 41.00 -29.55 -22.01
CA VAL A 442 41.57 -28.35 -21.39
C VAL A 442 43.08 -28.30 -21.62
N GLY A 443 43.60 -27.16 -22.08
CA GLY A 443 45.03 -26.90 -22.21
C GLY A 443 45.43 -25.50 -21.77
N GLU A 444 46.67 -25.34 -21.32
CA GLU A 444 47.24 -24.02 -20.98
C GLU A 444 47.42 -23.11 -22.22
N GLN A 445 47.57 -23.72 -23.40
CA GLN A 445 47.68 -23.04 -24.68
C GLN A 445 46.62 -23.54 -25.65
N VAL A 446 46.29 -22.68 -26.63
CA VAL A 446 45.30 -22.95 -27.67
C VAL A 446 46.01 -23.59 -28.86
N TYR A 447 45.86 -24.90 -29.03
CA TYR A 447 46.53 -25.64 -30.12
C TYR A 447 45.80 -26.96 -30.45
N THR A 448 46.22 -27.63 -31.54
CA THR A 448 45.78 -28.99 -31.87
C THR A 448 46.98 -29.91 -32.14
N ASP A 449 46.84 -31.19 -31.78
CA ASP A 449 47.76 -32.26 -32.15
C ASP A 449 47.24 -33.11 -33.33
N THR A 450 46.23 -32.62 -34.05
CA THR A 450 45.48 -33.26 -35.16
C THR A 450 44.42 -34.30 -34.76
N GLU A 451 44.36 -34.71 -33.49
CA GLU A 451 43.32 -35.62 -32.96
C GLU A 451 42.48 -34.95 -31.85
N THR A 452 43.09 -34.01 -31.12
CA THR A 452 42.53 -33.28 -29.98
C THR A 452 42.70 -31.78 -30.18
N LEU A 453 41.68 -31.00 -29.82
CA LEU A 453 41.70 -29.56 -29.74
C LEU A 453 41.87 -29.15 -28.27
N PHE A 454 42.94 -28.43 -27.95
CA PHE A 454 43.21 -27.94 -26.60
C PHE A 454 42.75 -26.49 -26.45
N LEU A 455 41.81 -26.26 -25.53
CA LEU A 455 41.17 -24.97 -25.27
C LEU A 455 41.36 -24.55 -23.81
N PRO A 456 41.30 -23.24 -23.49
CA PRO A 456 41.42 -22.77 -22.11
C PRO A 456 40.25 -23.28 -21.26
N ALA A 457 40.50 -23.49 -19.96
CA ALA A 457 39.48 -23.99 -19.02
C ALA A 457 38.27 -23.05 -18.86
N VAL A 458 38.49 -21.74 -18.96
CA VAL A 458 37.46 -20.70 -18.81
C VAL A 458 37.72 -19.56 -19.79
N ILE A 459 36.66 -19.06 -20.43
CA ILE A 459 36.67 -17.82 -21.20
C ILE A 459 35.79 -16.78 -20.52
N ASN A 460 36.32 -15.57 -20.34
CA ASN A 460 35.63 -14.42 -19.75
C ASN A 460 35.88 -13.11 -20.53
N ARG A 461 36.02 -13.21 -21.85
CA ARG A 461 36.47 -12.11 -22.71
C ARG A 461 35.38 -11.06 -22.96
N PHE A 462 34.12 -11.48 -22.95
CA PHE A 462 32.94 -10.65 -23.17
C PHE A 462 32.02 -10.71 -21.95
N SER A 463 31.18 -9.68 -21.79
CA SER A 463 30.16 -9.62 -20.75
C SER A 463 28.96 -10.53 -21.00
N ASP A 464 28.78 -10.99 -22.24
CA ASP A 464 27.71 -11.89 -22.65
C ASP A 464 28.22 -13.34 -22.74
N ARG A 465 27.49 -14.26 -22.12
CA ARG A 465 27.84 -15.69 -22.08
C ARG A 465 27.76 -16.31 -23.47
N ASP A 466 26.83 -15.86 -24.31
CA ASP A 466 26.70 -16.34 -25.69
C ASP A 466 27.86 -15.84 -26.55
N ALA A 467 28.28 -14.58 -26.39
CA ALA A 467 29.49 -14.06 -27.02
C ALA A 467 30.75 -14.84 -26.61
N ASN A 468 30.91 -15.17 -25.32
CA ASN A 468 32.00 -16.04 -24.85
C ASN A 468 31.93 -17.45 -25.45
N PHE A 469 30.72 -17.99 -25.64
CA PHE A 469 30.53 -19.26 -26.36
C PHE A 469 30.93 -19.16 -27.84
N GLN A 470 30.65 -18.03 -28.51
CA GLN A 470 31.16 -17.80 -29.87
C GLN A 470 32.69 -17.78 -29.92
N VAL A 471 33.36 -17.28 -28.89
CA VAL A 471 34.84 -17.34 -28.83
C VAL A 471 35.32 -18.78 -28.86
N TYR A 472 34.73 -19.68 -28.06
CA TYR A 472 35.06 -21.10 -28.13
C TYR A 472 34.82 -21.68 -29.53
N LYS A 473 33.71 -21.35 -30.19
CA LYS A 473 33.46 -21.81 -31.57
C LYS A 473 34.50 -21.30 -32.55
N VAL A 474 34.90 -20.04 -32.46
CA VAL A 474 35.95 -19.45 -33.32
C VAL A 474 37.28 -20.14 -33.07
N MET A 475 37.64 -20.43 -31.82
CA MET A 475 38.88 -21.15 -31.48
C MET A 475 38.87 -22.56 -32.06
N VAL A 476 37.75 -23.27 -31.91
CA VAL A 476 37.55 -24.59 -32.51
C VAL A 476 37.68 -24.54 -34.03
N VAL A 477 37.02 -23.60 -34.71
CA VAL A 477 37.10 -23.45 -36.18
C VAL A 477 38.50 -23.06 -36.64
N HIS A 478 39.24 -22.29 -35.84
CA HIS A 478 40.60 -21.89 -36.16
C HIS A 478 41.61 -23.03 -36.00
N LEU A 479 41.38 -23.93 -35.04
CA LEU A 479 42.23 -25.08 -34.78
C LEU A 479 41.85 -26.31 -35.62
N TRP A 480 40.64 -26.33 -36.17
CA TRP A 480 40.16 -27.32 -37.14
C TRP A 480 40.75 -27.03 -38.52
#